data_AF-A0A6P7KV76-F1
#
_entry.id   AF-A0A6P7KV76-F1
#
_cell.length_a   1.000
_cell.length_b   1.000
_cell.length_c   1.000
_cell.angle_alpha   90.00
_cell.angle_beta   90.00
_cell.angle_gamma   90.00
#
_symmetry.space_group_name_H-M   'P 1'
#
loop_
_entity.id
_entity.type
_entity.pdbx_description
1 polymer ?
#
loop_
_entity_poly.entity_id
_entity_poly.type
_entity_poly.pdbx_seq_one_letter_code
_entity_poly.pdbx_strand_id
1 'polypeptide(L)'
;MTPNTIKESLAKMLHNLSKEDFERFCDHLLDRRQEPRVPMSRVEGKRRWEIAYLLVSTFTEAKSAKVAVEILEKMGCRDEAEKLDSQTKHFQDNGDPTFRRTADGSLDLQRTVEALTFKAPTALCVKKPEEVEAEAKNQVLSQGGDPSNNRLVLSRFTIQFGKYKGQTFKWLLENDVQYTAWLMNEHQKDRNNLINKVNKESLTQYAFAYPDFLKEVKLHAQKEALKSHAHRPTTRFGPNGAKRQTKGTKTRRQARSQQAPSTRGRSIRVPKPAKGT
;
A
#
# COMPACT_ATOMS: atom_id res chain seq x y z
N MET A 1 10.14 16.41 23.24
CA MET A 1 10.93 16.38 21.99
C MET A 1 9.95 16.44 20.84
N THR A 2 9.82 17.58 20.17
CA THR A 2 9.12 17.65 18.88
C THR A 2 9.97 16.93 17.82
N PRO A 3 9.38 16.18 16.87
CA PRO A 3 10.12 15.74 15.70
C PRO A 3 10.55 16.98 14.91
N ASN A 4 11.85 17.21 14.74
CA ASN A 4 12.34 18.34 13.96
C ASN A 4 11.83 18.23 12.52
N THR A 5 10.90 19.08 12.12
CA THR A 5 10.33 19.07 10.77
C THR A 5 11.39 19.38 9.71
N ILE A 6 11.18 18.97 8.45
CA ILE A 6 12.10 19.32 7.36
C ILE A 6 12.26 20.85 7.26
N LYS A 7 11.19 21.61 7.53
CA LYS A 7 11.20 23.07 7.63
C LYS A 7 12.20 23.60 8.67
N GLU A 8 12.26 23.00 9.86
CA GLU A 8 13.18 23.41 10.93
C GLU A 8 14.63 23.05 10.58
N SER A 9 14.86 21.89 9.98
CA SER A 9 16.17 21.49 9.45
C SER A 9 16.67 22.43 8.35
N LEU A 10 15.80 22.82 7.41
CA LEU A 10 16.10 23.82 6.38
C LEU A 10 16.38 25.20 6.97
N ALA A 11 15.58 25.66 7.92
CA ALA A 11 15.80 26.95 8.57
C ALA A 11 17.11 27.00 9.35
N LYS A 12 17.45 25.90 10.04
CA LYS A 12 18.73 25.75 10.75
C LYS A 12 19.91 25.70 9.79
N MET A 13 19.79 25.03 8.65
CA MET A 13 20.80 25.04 7.58
C MET A 13 21.02 26.46 7.05
N LEU A 14 19.97 27.14 6.60
CA LEU A 14 20.05 28.51 6.06
C LEU A 14 20.55 29.53 7.10
N HIS A 15 20.36 29.26 8.40
CA HIS A 15 20.92 30.08 9.47
C HIS A 15 22.45 29.94 9.61
N ASN A 16 23.01 28.75 9.36
CA ASN A 16 24.46 28.50 9.47
C ASN A 16 25.25 29.05 8.28
N LEU A 17 24.62 29.25 7.12
CA LEU A 17 25.27 29.85 5.95
C LEU A 17 25.80 31.26 6.27
N SER A 18 26.87 31.65 5.58
CA SER A 18 27.35 33.04 5.58
C SER A 18 26.32 33.97 4.91
N LYS A 19 26.54 35.29 4.94
CA LYS A 19 25.67 36.23 4.20
C LYS A 19 25.80 36.02 2.69
N GLU A 20 27.04 35.88 2.20
CA GLU A 20 27.34 35.66 0.78
C GLU A 20 26.80 34.32 0.27
N ASP A 21 26.94 33.24 1.05
CA ASP A 21 26.43 31.93 0.63
C ASP A 21 24.90 31.88 0.70
N PHE A 22 24.26 32.61 1.62
CA PHE A 22 22.80 32.75 1.60
C PHE A 22 22.31 33.53 0.38
N GLU A 23 23.03 34.57 -0.06
CA GLU A 23 22.73 35.33 -1.29
C GLU A 23 22.91 34.44 -2.53
N ARG A 24 24.06 33.75 -2.66
CA ARG A 24 24.30 32.76 -3.74
C ARG A 24 23.26 31.63 -3.78
N PHE A 25 22.77 31.18 -2.62
CA PHE A 25 21.69 30.18 -2.53
C PHE A 25 20.38 30.71 -3.11
N CYS A 26 20.07 31.99 -2.85
CA CYS A 26 18.92 32.66 -3.43
C CYS A 26 19.04 32.78 -4.96
N ASP A 27 20.21 33.15 -5.48
CA ASP A 27 20.46 33.23 -6.93
C ASP A 27 20.25 31.87 -7.62
N HIS A 28 20.86 30.80 -7.09
CA HIS A 28 20.69 29.44 -7.61
C HIS A 28 19.24 28.92 -7.51
N LEU A 29 18.47 29.39 -6.52
CA LEU A 29 17.05 29.06 -6.39
C LEU A 29 16.20 29.74 -7.48
N LEU A 30 16.57 30.95 -7.91
CA LEU A 30 15.91 31.69 -8.99
C LEU A 30 16.30 31.16 -10.39
N ASP A 31 17.54 30.69 -10.54
CA ASP A 31 18.06 30.09 -11.77
C ASP A 31 17.57 28.66 -12.04
N ARG A 32 16.89 28.02 -11.08
CA ARG A 32 16.22 26.72 -11.31
C ARG A 32 15.20 26.84 -12.45
N ARG A 33 15.52 26.21 -13.59
CA ARG A 33 14.65 26.06 -14.76
C ARG A 33 13.64 24.90 -14.65
N GLN A 34 13.70 24.11 -13.58
CA GLN A 34 12.76 23.02 -13.30
C GLN A 34 11.54 23.56 -12.55
N GLU A 35 10.33 23.15 -12.96
CA GLU A 35 9.10 23.45 -12.22
C GLU A 35 9.04 22.69 -10.87
N PRO A 36 8.36 23.25 -9.84
CA PRO A 36 7.78 24.59 -9.79
C PRO A 36 8.87 25.68 -9.62
N ARG A 37 8.76 26.76 -10.39
CA ARG A 37 9.74 27.87 -10.34
C ARG A 37 9.38 28.91 -9.28
N VAL A 38 10.38 29.38 -8.53
CA VAL A 38 10.19 30.43 -7.53
C VAL A 38 10.34 31.81 -8.21
N PRO A 39 9.37 32.73 -8.10
CA PRO A 39 9.50 34.08 -8.65
C PRO A 39 10.40 34.95 -7.76
N MET A 40 11.16 35.87 -8.38
CA MET A 40 12.14 36.74 -7.71
C MET A 40 11.55 37.54 -6.54
N SER A 41 10.35 38.09 -6.72
CA SER A 41 9.59 38.82 -5.68
C SER A 41 9.24 37.98 -4.44
N ARG A 42 9.37 36.66 -4.48
CA ARG A 42 9.20 35.79 -3.31
C ARG A 42 10.52 35.44 -2.63
N VAL A 43 11.68 35.80 -3.17
CA VAL A 43 13.02 35.51 -2.60
C VAL A 43 13.72 36.78 -2.14
N GLU A 44 13.67 37.84 -2.94
CA GLU A 44 14.36 39.10 -2.69
C GLU A 44 13.92 39.75 -1.36
N GLY A 45 14.88 40.26 -0.59
CA GLY A 45 14.65 40.92 0.70
C GLY A 45 14.20 40.02 1.87
N LYS A 46 14.04 38.70 1.65
CA LYS A 46 13.50 37.80 2.68
C LYS A 46 14.53 37.26 3.65
N ARG A 47 14.06 36.98 4.87
CA ARG A 47 14.85 36.38 5.94
C ARG A 47 15.00 34.88 5.72
N ARG A 48 16.11 34.31 6.20
CA ARG A 48 16.47 32.87 6.07
C ARG A 48 15.34 31.89 6.40
N TRP A 49 14.59 32.14 7.47
CA TRP A 49 13.40 31.34 7.85
C TRP A 49 12.25 31.43 6.83
N GLU A 50 12.03 32.60 6.22
CA GLU A 50 10.98 32.79 5.23
C GLU A 50 11.33 32.08 3.92
N ILE A 51 12.61 32.00 3.57
CA ILE A 51 13.10 31.15 2.47
C ILE A 51 12.91 29.66 2.79
N ALA A 52 13.21 29.21 4.01
CA ALA A 52 12.91 27.82 4.41
C ALA A 52 11.42 27.49 4.28
N TYR A 53 10.53 28.40 4.72
CA TYR A 53 9.09 28.24 4.57
C TYR A 53 8.64 28.29 3.09
N LEU A 54 9.22 29.18 2.28
CA LEU A 54 8.96 29.27 0.84
C LEU A 54 9.35 27.99 0.10
N LEU A 55 10.50 27.40 0.43
CA LEU A 55 10.96 26.13 -0.15
C LEU A 55 9.94 25.02 0.14
N VAL A 56 9.55 24.84 1.40
CA VAL A 56 8.52 23.85 1.78
C VAL A 56 7.18 24.13 1.10
N SER A 57 6.73 25.39 1.09
CA SER A 57 5.46 25.81 0.47
C SER A 57 5.43 25.65 -1.04
N THR A 58 6.57 25.70 -1.72
CA THR A 58 6.64 25.65 -3.19
C THR A 58 6.93 24.24 -3.69
N PHE A 59 7.81 23.50 -3.01
CA PHE A 59 8.28 22.20 -3.48
C PHE A 59 7.61 21.00 -2.77
N THR A 60 6.94 21.18 -1.64
CA THR A 60 6.64 20.18 -0.58
C THR A 60 7.85 19.82 0.28
N GLU A 61 7.63 19.31 1.51
CA GLU A 61 8.71 19.05 2.47
C GLU A 61 9.80 18.14 1.90
N ALA A 62 9.46 16.92 1.44
CA ALA A 62 10.46 15.95 0.99
C ALA A 62 11.28 16.43 -0.22
N LYS A 63 10.67 17.19 -1.14
CA LYS A 63 11.36 17.79 -2.30
C LYS A 63 12.15 19.04 -1.92
N SER A 64 11.67 19.84 -0.96
CA SER A 64 12.36 21.06 -0.52
C SER A 64 13.73 20.77 0.08
N ALA A 65 13.87 19.66 0.81
CA ALA A 65 15.17 19.14 1.27
C ALA A 65 16.10 18.81 0.09
N LYS A 66 15.61 18.03 -0.88
CA LYS A 66 16.38 17.61 -2.07
C LYS A 66 16.83 18.81 -2.92
N VAL A 67 15.94 19.76 -3.18
CA VAL A 67 16.24 20.99 -3.91
C VAL A 67 17.28 21.84 -3.18
N ALA A 68 17.23 21.93 -1.85
CA ALA A 68 18.23 22.65 -1.07
C ALA A 68 19.60 21.95 -1.11
N VAL A 69 19.66 20.61 -0.99
CA VAL A 69 20.89 19.83 -1.16
C VAL A 69 21.50 20.04 -2.56
N GLU A 70 20.69 19.91 -3.63
CA GLU A 70 21.14 20.17 -5.01
C GLU A 70 21.73 21.57 -5.23
N ILE A 71 21.25 22.58 -4.50
CA ILE A 71 21.75 23.96 -4.58
C ILE A 71 23.05 24.11 -3.80
N LEU A 72 23.11 23.59 -2.57
CA LEU A 72 24.32 23.62 -1.73
C LEU A 72 25.50 22.91 -2.41
N GLU A 73 25.26 21.76 -3.04
CA GLU A 73 26.28 21.03 -3.80
C GLU A 73 26.84 21.85 -4.97
N LYS A 74 25.99 22.55 -5.74
CA LYS A 74 26.40 23.41 -6.86
C LYS A 74 27.25 24.59 -6.41
N MET A 75 26.97 25.12 -5.23
CA MET A 75 27.71 26.23 -4.63
C MET A 75 29.00 25.80 -3.91
N GLY A 76 29.19 24.50 -3.68
CA GLY A 76 30.35 23.96 -2.94
C GLY A 76 30.17 23.82 -1.43
N CYS A 77 28.99 24.15 -0.88
CA CYS A 77 28.66 24.00 0.55
C CYS A 77 28.35 22.53 0.92
N ARG A 78 29.32 21.64 0.73
CA ARG A 78 29.14 20.18 0.87
C ARG A 78 28.80 19.73 2.29
N ASP A 79 29.44 20.32 3.30
CA ASP A 79 29.26 19.94 4.70
C ASP A 79 27.82 20.23 5.16
N GLU A 80 27.27 21.37 4.77
CA GLU A 80 25.87 21.75 4.96
C GLU A 80 24.91 20.85 4.19
N ALA A 81 25.28 20.44 2.97
CA ALA A 81 24.49 19.52 2.14
C ALA A 81 24.39 18.13 2.79
N GLU A 82 25.52 17.53 3.20
CA GLU A 82 25.56 16.22 3.85
C GLU A 82 24.83 16.24 5.21
N LYS A 83 24.99 17.31 5.98
CA LYS A 83 24.31 17.53 7.25
C LYS A 83 22.79 17.67 7.06
N LEU A 84 22.35 18.33 5.99
CA LEU A 84 20.93 18.46 5.65
C LEU A 84 20.35 17.13 5.12
N ASP A 85 21.05 16.40 4.24
CA ASP A 85 20.59 15.07 3.81
C ASP A 85 20.46 14.15 5.03
N SER A 86 21.50 14.04 5.86
CA SER A 86 21.49 13.19 7.06
C SER A 86 20.34 13.51 8.02
N GLN A 87 20.06 14.81 8.25
CA GLN A 87 18.94 15.24 9.08
C GLN A 87 17.57 14.98 8.43
N THR A 88 17.47 15.08 7.10
CA THR A 88 16.20 14.90 6.37
C THR A 88 15.95 13.45 5.94
N LYS A 89 16.96 12.58 5.95
CA LYS A 89 16.92 11.16 5.56
C LYS A 89 15.84 10.37 6.30
N HIS A 90 15.70 10.60 7.60
CA HIS A 90 14.69 9.99 8.46
C HIS A 90 13.25 10.41 8.11
N PHE A 91 13.06 11.48 7.33
CA PHE A 91 11.76 12.01 6.91
C PHE A 91 11.40 11.60 5.47
N GLN A 92 12.29 10.90 4.75
CA GLN A 92 12.05 10.43 3.39
C GLN A 92 11.25 9.11 3.39
N ASP A 93 9.98 9.14 3.82
CA ASP A 93 9.06 8.01 3.54
C ASP A 93 8.76 7.97 2.03
N ASN A 94 9.52 7.16 1.30
CA ASN A 94 9.33 6.92 -0.12
C ASN A 94 8.18 5.94 -0.42
N GLY A 95 7.50 5.44 0.61
CA GLY A 95 6.47 4.41 0.52
C GLY A 95 7.02 2.98 0.45
N ASP A 96 8.33 2.79 0.63
CA ASP A 96 8.95 1.47 0.75
C ASP A 96 8.59 0.83 2.12
N PRO A 97 8.13 -0.43 2.17
CA PRO A 97 7.81 -1.12 3.40
C PRO A 97 9.08 -1.63 4.11
N THR A 98 9.07 -1.57 5.43
CA THR A 98 10.14 -2.07 6.30
C THR A 98 10.02 -3.58 6.46
N PHE A 99 10.50 -4.33 5.48
CA PHE A 99 10.48 -5.79 5.53
C PHE A 99 11.31 -6.35 6.69
N ARG A 100 10.69 -7.16 7.55
CA ARG A 100 11.37 -7.94 8.58
C ARG A 100 12.12 -9.10 7.94
N ARG A 101 13.31 -9.42 8.47
CA ARG A 101 14.18 -10.48 7.98
C ARG A 101 14.53 -11.47 9.08
N THR A 102 14.67 -12.73 8.71
CA THR A 102 15.17 -13.82 9.57
C THR A 102 16.70 -13.80 9.63
N ALA A 103 17.31 -14.61 10.51
CA ALA A 103 18.76 -14.61 10.76
C ALA A 103 19.62 -14.99 9.55
N ASP A 104 19.05 -15.68 8.56
CA ASP A 104 19.63 -16.02 7.27
C ASP A 104 19.48 -14.91 6.20
N GLY A 105 18.85 -13.78 6.56
CA GLY A 105 18.61 -12.64 5.66
C GLY A 105 17.36 -12.77 4.77
N SER A 106 16.70 -13.93 4.78
CA SER A 106 15.41 -14.16 4.12
C SER A 106 14.29 -13.30 4.74
N LEU A 107 13.14 -13.20 4.06
CA LEU A 107 12.00 -12.46 4.59
C LEU A 107 11.29 -13.23 5.70
N ASP A 108 10.97 -12.54 6.80
CA ASP A 108 10.15 -13.14 7.86
C ASP A 108 8.68 -13.24 7.41
N LEU A 109 8.23 -14.49 7.23
CA LEU A 109 6.87 -14.82 6.85
C LEU A 109 5.91 -14.91 8.04
N GLN A 110 6.41 -14.86 9.29
CA GLN A 110 5.57 -14.88 10.48
C GLN A 110 4.73 -13.60 10.59
N ARG A 111 3.53 -13.73 11.15
CA ARG A 111 2.68 -12.58 11.47
C ARG A 111 3.27 -11.80 12.64
N THR A 112 3.25 -10.47 12.57
CA THR A 112 3.51 -9.64 13.75
C THR A 112 2.43 -9.81 14.82
N VAL A 113 2.75 -9.45 16.06
CA VAL A 113 1.78 -9.32 17.15
C VAL A 113 0.65 -8.36 16.76
N GLU A 114 0.95 -7.29 16.01
CA GLU A 114 -0.05 -6.38 15.45
C GLU A 114 -1.01 -7.10 14.49
N ALA A 115 -0.50 -7.87 13.52
CA ALA A 115 -1.31 -8.67 12.61
C ALA A 115 -2.13 -9.77 13.31
N LEU A 116 -1.64 -10.31 14.42
CA LEU A 116 -2.37 -11.30 15.23
C LEU A 116 -3.49 -10.66 16.06
N THR A 117 -3.26 -9.47 16.61
CA THR A 117 -4.21 -8.76 17.48
C THR A 117 -5.19 -7.85 16.74
N PHE A 118 -4.91 -7.52 15.47
CA PHE A 118 -5.75 -6.66 14.64
C PHE A 118 -7.20 -7.16 14.53
N LYS A 119 -8.15 -6.25 14.78
CA LYS A 119 -9.59 -6.44 14.58
C LYS A 119 -10.07 -5.41 13.56
N ALA A 120 -10.66 -5.87 12.46
CA ALA A 120 -11.19 -4.99 11.43
C ALA A 120 -12.35 -4.11 11.96
N PRO A 121 -12.50 -2.86 11.49
CA PRO A 121 -13.62 -2.00 11.88
C PRO A 121 -14.98 -2.62 11.56
N THR A 122 -15.90 -2.58 12.54
CA THR A 122 -17.23 -3.20 12.42
C THR A 122 -18.14 -2.50 11.41
N ALA A 123 -17.93 -1.19 11.17
CA ALA A 123 -18.67 -0.40 10.20
C ALA A 123 -18.05 -0.52 8.79
N LEU A 124 -18.59 -1.42 7.96
CA LEU A 124 -18.14 -1.58 6.58
C LEU A 124 -18.75 -0.50 5.66
N CYS A 125 -17.99 0.57 5.38
CA CYS A 125 -18.07 1.21 4.07
C CYS A 125 -17.01 0.58 3.16
N VAL A 126 -17.39 0.11 1.96
CA VAL A 126 -16.43 -0.25 0.90
C VAL A 126 -16.34 0.97 0.01
N LYS A 127 -15.19 1.65 0.03
CA LYS A 127 -14.96 2.86 -0.78
C LYS A 127 -14.78 2.48 -2.24
N LYS A 128 -15.16 3.39 -3.15
CA LYS A 128 -14.89 3.22 -4.59
C LYS A 128 -13.39 3.39 -4.89
N PRO A 129 -12.85 2.85 -6.00
CA PRO A 129 -11.42 2.97 -6.32
C PRO A 129 -10.94 4.43 -6.35
N GLU A 130 -11.74 5.33 -6.91
CA GLU A 130 -11.44 6.76 -7.04
C GLU A 130 -11.37 7.45 -5.67
N GLU A 131 -12.23 7.05 -4.73
CA GLU A 131 -12.25 7.55 -3.35
C GLU A 131 -11.00 7.10 -2.57
N VAL A 132 -10.57 5.85 -2.75
CA VAL A 132 -9.33 5.33 -2.14
C VAL A 132 -8.10 6.02 -2.69
N GLU A 133 -8.04 6.25 -4.01
CA GLU A 133 -6.92 6.95 -4.63
C GLU A 133 -6.85 8.44 -4.21
N ALA A 134 -8.00 9.13 -4.16
CA ALA A 134 -8.08 10.52 -3.71
C ALA A 134 -7.67 10.64 -2.23
N GLU A 135 -8.13 9.74 -1.36
CA GLU A 135 -7.72 9.70 0.05
C GLU A 135 -6.22 9.45 0.20
N ALA A 136 -5.65 8.50 -0.55
CA ALA A 136 -4.22 8.22 -0.54
C ALA A 136 -3.39 9.43 -1.01
N LYS A 137 -3.78 10.10 -2.10
CA LYS A 137 -3.12 11.33 -2.57
C LYS A 137 -3.22 12.47 -1.56
N ASN A 138 -4.36 12.64 -0.92
CA ASN A 138 -4.55 13.64 0.14
C ASN A 138 -3.67 13.35 1.37
N GLN A 139 -3.51 12.08 1.77
CA GLN A 139 -2.57 11.69 2.83
C GLN A 139 -1.11 11.93 2.46
N VAL A 140 -0.73 11.68 1.21
CA VAL A 140 0.63 11.95 0.71
C VAL A 140 0.91 13.46 0.71
N LEU A 141 -0.04 14.27 0.21
CA LEU A 141 0.06 15.74 0.22
C LEU A 141 0.14 16.31 1.65
N SER A 142 -0.71 15.84 2.57
CA SER A 142 -0.72 16.34 3.96
C SER A 142 0.55 16.01 4.74
N GLN A 143 1.34 15.03 4.28
CA GLN A 143 2.62 14.63 4.84
C GLN A 143 3.81 15.15 4.01
N GLY A 144 3.60 16.13 3.12
CA GLY A 144 4.67 16.77 2.34
C GLY A 144 5.32 15.87 1.28
N GLY A 145 4.69 14.73 0.95
CA GLY A 145 5.12 13.81 -0.10
C GLY A 145 4.60 14.20 -1.49
N ASP A 146 5.10 13.50 -2.52
CA ASP A 146 4.72 13.74 -3.91
C ASP A 146 3.54 12.84 -4.34
N PRO A 147 2.35 13.37 -4.65
CA PRO A 147 1.23 12.57 -5.16
C PRO A 147 1.45 12.04 -6.59
N SER A 148 2.52 12.47 -7.28
CA SER A 148 2.97 11.88 -8.56
C SER A 148 3.82 10.63 -8.35
N ASN A 149 4.37 10.41 -7.14
CA ASN A 149 5.10 9.19 -6.82
C ASN A 149 4.11 8.05 -6.58
N ASN A 150 3.86 7.27 -7.64
CA ASN A 150 2.91 6.14 -7.60
C ASN A 150 3.23 5.12 -6.49
N ARG A 151 4.50 4.87 -6.16
CA ARG A 151 4.87 3.95 -5.07
C ARG A 151 4.42 4.50 -3.72
N LEU A 152 4.69 5.78 -3.46
CA LEU A 152 4.29 6.44 -2.23
C LEU A 152 2.76 6.49 -2.11
N VAL A 153 2.05 6.85 -3.19
CA VAL A 153 0.58 6.85 -3.23
C VAL A 153 0.02 5.44 -2.96
N LEU A 154 0.49 4.41 -3.68
CA LEU A 154 0.06 3.03 -3.45
C LEU A 154 0.37 2.55 -2.02
N SER A 155 1.46 2.98 -1.41
CA SER A 155 1.79 2.63 -0.01
C SER A 155 0.69 3.06 0.98
N ARG A 156 -0.09 4.10 0.63
CA ARG A 156 -1.17 4.69 1.45
C ARG A 156 -2.57 4.23 1.07
N PHE A 157 -2.71 3.41 0.02
CA PHE A 157 -4.02 2.84 -0.34
C PHE A 157 -4.56 2.00 0.81
N THR A 158 -5.79 2.31 1.23
CA THR A 158 -6.51 1.54 2.23
C THR A 158 -7.08 0.26 1.62
N ILE A 159 -6.80 -0.88 2.25
CA ILE A 159 -7.32 -2.19 1.91
C ILE A 159 -8.84 -2.19 2.06
N GLN A 160 -9.57 -2.51 1.00
CA GLN A 160 -11.03 -2.55 0.99
C GLN A 160 -11.65 -3.94 1.24
N PHE A 161 -10.81 -4.98 1.35
CA PHE A 161 -11.23 -6.39 1.38
C PHE A 161 -10.47 -7.23 2.43
N GLY A 162 -10.97 -8.43 2.73
CA GLY A 162 -10.27 -9.42 3.54
C GLY A 162 -10.11 -9.06 5.02
N LYS A 163 -9.19 -9.76 5.71
CA LYS A 163 -8.98 -9.64 7.16
C LYS A 163 -8.50 -8.25 7.58
N TYR A 164 -7.61 -7.66 6.80
CA TYR A 164 -6.92 -6.40 7.13
C TYR A 164 -7.58 -5.16 6.50
N LYS A 165 -8.89 -5.24 6.22
CA LYS A 165 -9.66 -4.10 5.72
C LYS A 165 -9.49 -2.89 6.67
N GLY A 166 -9.18 -1.73 6.10
CA GLY A 166 -8.91 -0.50 6.85
C GLY A 166 -7.42 -0.18 7.06
N GLN A 167 -6.53 -1.17 6.95
CA GLN A 167 -5.08 -0.93 6.98
C GLN A 167 -4.54 -0.50 5.61
N THR A 168 -3.33 0.05 5.58
CA THR A 168 -2.65 0.43 4.32
C THR A 168 -1.95 -0.75 3.66
N PHE A 169 -1.66 -0.67 2.36
CA PHE A 169 -0.84 -1.68 1.67
C PHE A 169 0.56 -1.79 2.28
N LYS A 170 1.20 -0.67 2.66
CA LYS A 170 2.50 -0.67 3.35
C LYS A 170 2.46 -1.49 4.64
N TRP A 171 1.49 -1.20 5.52
CA TRP A 171 1.34 -1.91 6.79
C TRP A 171 1.15 -3.41 6.57
N LEU A 172 0.36 -3.83 5.59
CA LEU A 172 0.16 -5.25 5.29
C LEU A 172 1.46 -5.96 4.86
N LEU A 173 2.28 -5.34 4.01
CA LEU A 173 3.56 -5.92 3.58
C LEU A 173 4.59 -6.01 4.72
N GLU A 174 4.50 -5.14 5.72
CA GLU A 174 5.35 -5.15 6.93
C GLU A 174 4.90 -6.21 7.95
N ASN A 175 3.59 -6.49 8.02
CA ASN A 175 2.97 -7.23 9.12
C ASN A 175 2.49 -8.65 8.80
N ASP A 176 2.10 -8.94 7.54
CA ASP A 176 1.65 -10.27 7.11
C ASP A 176 2.03 -10.55 5.64
N VAL A 177 3.32 -10.79 5.41
CA VAL A 177 3.91 -11.18 4.12
C VAL A 177 3.22 -12.42 3.56
N GLN A 178 2.93 -13.43 4.42
CA GLN A 178 2.34 -14.69 4.01
C GLN A 178 0.87 -14.54 3.54
N TYR A 179 0.06 -13.71 4.19
CA TYR A 179 -1.29 -13.41 3.72
C TYR A 179 -1.29 -12.63 2.41
N THR A 180 -0.34 -11.71 2.23
CA THR A 180 -0.16 -10.98 0.97
C THR A 180 0.23 -11.94 -0.17
N ALA A 181 1.16 -12.86 0.10
CA ALA A 181 1.55 -13.93 -0.82
C ALA A 181 0.36 -14.83 -1.21
N TRP A 182 -0.46 -15.22 -0.23
CA TRP A 182 -1.68 -15.99 -0.47
C TRP A 182 -2.69 -15.21 -1.33
N LEU A 183 -2.98 -13.94 -0.99
CA LEU A 183 -3.91 -13.09 -1.74
C LEU A 183 -3.52 -12.99 -3.23
N MET A 184 -2.25 -12.72 -3.54
CA MET A 184 -1.77 -12.59 -4.92
C MET A 184 -1.94 -13.88 -5.74
N ASN A 185 -1.86 -15.05 -5.09
CA ASN A 185 -2.12 -16.35 -5.74
C ASN A 185 -3.63 -16.65 -5.85
N GLU A 186 -4.42 -16.26 -4.85
CA GLU A 186 -5.87 -16.47 -4.80
C GLU A 186 -6.63 -15.59 -5.81
N HIS A 187 -6.11 -14.38 -6.09
CA HIS A 187 -6.74 -13.38 -6.97
C HIS A 187 -6.94 -13.83 -8.42
N GLN A 188 -6.30 -14.91 -8.87
CA GLN A 188 -6.55 -15.50 -10.19
C GLN A 188 -7.88 -16.26 -10.28
N LYS A 189 -8.54 -16.56 -9.15
CA LYS A 189 -9.73 -17.44 -9.09
C LYS A 189 -11.07 -16.71 -8.81
N ASP A 190 -11.03 -15.54 -8.18
CA ASP A 190 -12.23 -14.75 -7.82
C ASP A 190 -12.66 -13.78 -8.94
N ARG A 191 -13.84 -13.98 -9.53
CA ARG A 191 -14.39 -13.06 -10.57
C ARG A 191 -15.46 -12.06 -10.09
N ASN A 192 -16.04 -12.23 -8.90
CA ASN A 192 -17.32 -11.60 -8.54
C ASN A 192 -17.25 -10.45 -7.49
N ASN A 193 -16.44 -9.42 -7.74
CA ASN A 193 -16.68 -8.03 -7.28
C ASN A 193 -15.65 -7.07 -7.95
N LEU A 194 -16.12 -6.13 -8.79
CA LEU A 194 -15.26 -5.23 -9.56
C LEU A 194 -14.50 -4.21 -8.70
N ILE A 195 -15.12 -3.67 -7.64
CA ILE A 195 -14.48 -2.70 -6.74
C ILE A 195 -13.32 -3.37 -6.00
N ASN A 196 -13.55 -4.60 -5.51
CA ASN A 196 -12.49 -5.40 -4.91
C ASN A 196 -11.40 -5.71 -5.93
N LYS A 197 -11.74 -6.01 -7.19
CA LYS A 197 -10.75 -6.32 -8.24
C LYS A 197 -9.73 -5.19 -8.41
N VAL A 198 -10.17 -3.94 -8.52
CA VAL A 198 -9.24 -2.80 -8.71
C VAL A 198 -8.33 -2.61 -7.49
N ASN A 199 -8.88 -2.62 -6.27
CA ASN A 199 -8.05 -2.48 -5.05
C ASN A 199 -7.06 -3.65 -4.86
N LYS A 200 -7.47 -4.89 -5.23
CA LYS A 200 -6.60 -6.08 -5.28
C LYS A 200 -5.49 -5.95 -6.34
N GLU A 201 -5.79 -5.35 -7.48
CA GLU A 201 -4.83 -5.08 -8.57
C GLU A 201 -3.83 -3.98 -8.18
N SER A 202 -4.26 -2.92 -7.50
CA SER A 202 -3.37 -1.90 -6.92
C SER A 202 -2.43 -2.47 -5.86
N LEU A 203 -2.91 -3.35 -4.96
CA LEU A 203 -2.04 -4.06 -4.00
C LEU A 203 -1.00 -4.92 -4.72
N THR A 204 -1.43 -5.58 -5.80
CA THR A 204 -0.57 -6.41 -6.65
C THR A 204 0.52 -5.57 -7.32
N GLN A 205 0.18 -4.41 -7.90
CA GLN A 205 1.14 -3.45 -8.46
C GLN A 205 2.15 -2.94 -7.42
N TYR A 206 1.68 -2.63 -6.21
CA TYR A 206 2.55 -2.21 -5.10
C TYR A 206 3.53 -3.32 -4.70
N ALA A 207 3.05 -4.54 -4.51
CA ALA A 207 3.89 -5.69 -4.16
C ALA A 207 4.90 -6.05 -5.26
N PHE A 208 4.55 -5.86 -6.54
CA PHE A 208 5.45 -6.08 -7.68
C PHE A 208 6.67 -5.13 -7.69
N ALA A 209 6.64 -4.01 -6.95
CA ALA A 209 7.79 -3.11 -6.82
C ALA A 209 8.95 -3.70 -5.99
N TYR A 210 8.76 -4.84 -5.32
CA TYR A 210 9.73 -5.42 -4.37
C TYR A 210 10.17 -6.85 -4.79
N PRO A 211 11.27 -6.99 -5.55
CA PRO A 211 11.71 -8.29 -6.06
C PRO A 211 11.99 -9.35 -4.99
N ASP A 212 12.51 -8.95 -3.83
CA ASP A 212 12.77 -9.86 -2.71
C ASP A 212 11.48 -10.49 -2.16
N PHE A 213 10.42 -9.69 -2.03
CA PHE A 213 9.09 -10.16 -1.66
C PHE A 213 8.57 -11.19 -2.67
N LEU A 214 8.67 -10.91 -3.97
CA LEU A 214 8.22 -11.83 -5.02
C LEU A 214 9.01 -13.15 -5.06
N LYS A 215 10.31 -13.14 -4.74
CA LYS A 215 11.12 -14.36 -4.64
C LYS A 215 10.58 -15.26 -3.53
N GLU A 216 10.37 -14.72 -2.32
CA GLU A 216 9.91 -15.53 -1.19
C GLU A 216 8.45 -15.99 -1.37
N VAL A 217 7.58 -15.16 -1.94
CA VAL A 217 6.20 -15.54 -2.34
C VAL A 217 6.21 -16.78 -3.24
N LYS A 218 7.07 -16.79 -4.27
CA LYS A 218 7.20 -17.92 -5.20
C LYS A 218 7.79 -19.16 -4.51
N LEU A 219 8.82 -18.97 -3.69
CA LEU A 219 9.46 -20.07 -2.95
C LEU A 219 8.49 -20.71 -1.94
N HIS A 220 7.71 -19.91 -1.22
CA HIS A 220 6.65 -20.38 -0.33
C HIS A 220 5.54 -21.10 -1.10
N ALA A 221 5.07 -20.56 -2.24
CA ALA A 221 4.07 -21.23 -3.07
C ALA A 221 4.54 -22.60 -3.59
N GLN A 222 5.83 -22.73 -3.96
CA GLN A 222 6.43 -24.02 -4.32
C GLN A 222 6.50 -24.98 -3.13
N LYS A 223 6.95 -24.51 -1.94
CA LYS A 223 6.97 -25.30 -0.70
C LYS A 223 5.58 -25.83 -0.34
N GLU A 224 4.52 -25.02 -0.43
CA GLU A 224 3.14 -25.44 -0.18
C GLU A 224 2.60 -26.41 -1.26
N ALA A 225 2.93 -26.18 -2.53
CA ALA A 225 2.54 -27.10 -3.61
C ALA A 225 3.14 -28.51 -3.40
N LEU A 226 4.41 -28.59 -2.98
CA LEU A 226 5.09 -29.84 -2.64
C LEU A 226 4.43 -30.55 -1.44
N LYS A 227 4.08 -29.82 -0.36
CA LYS A 227 3.33 -30.37 0.78
C LYS A 227 1.98 -30.96 0.36
N SER A 228 1.26 -30.28 -0.54
CA SER A 228 -0.04 -30.74 -1.06
C SER A 228 0.07 -32.02 -1.90
N HIS A 229 1.17 -32.18 -2.65
CA HIS A 229 1.44 -33.39 -3.42
C HIS A 229 1.86 -34.57 -2.53
N ALA A 230 2.61 -34.34 -1.46
CA ALA A 230 2.97 -35.36 -0.49
C ALA A 230 1.76 -35.93 0.30
N HIS A 231 0.65 -35.19 0.37
CA HIS A 231 -0.57 -35.61 1.07
C HIS A 231 -1.59 -36.33 0.17
N ARG A 232 -1.31 -36.52 -1.13
CA ARG A 232 -2.18 -37.34 -1.99
C ARG A 232 -1.85 -38.81 -1.72
N PRO A 233 -2.78 -39.64 -1.21
CA PRO A 233 -2.50 -41.05 -0.98
C PRO A 233 -2.14 -41.70 -2.31
N THR A 234 -0.97 -42.34 -2.37
CA THR A 234 -0.61 -43.18 -3.51
C THR A 234 -1.56 -44.36 -3.54
N THR A 235 -2.68 -44.25 -4.27
CA THR A 235 -3.56 -45.38 -4.59
C THR A 235 -2.78 -46.36 -5.44
N ARG A 236 -2.09 -47.26 -4.74
CA ARG A 236 -1.27 -48.33 -5.28
C ARG A 236 -2.21 -49.33 -5.94
N PHE A 237 -2.50 -49.12 -7.22
CA PHE A 237 -3.12 -50.16 -8.05
C PHE A 237 -2.13 -51.35 -8.10
N GLY A 238 -2.43 -52.38 -7.32
CA GLY A 238 -1.70 -53.65 -7.36
C GLY A 238 -1.93 -54.34 -8.71
N PRO A 239 -0.93 -55.04 -9.26
CA PRO A 239 -1.07 -55.70 -10.55
C PRO A 239 -2.00 -56.92 -10.43
N ASN A 240 -2.98 -56.96 -11.33
CA ASN A 240 -3.89 -58.06 -11.72
C ASN A 240 -3.79 -59.41 -10.97
N GLY A 241 -4.92 -59.83 -10.38
CA GLY A 241 -5.10 -61.20 -9.88
C GLY A 241 -6.57 -61.65 -9.76
N ALA A 242 -6.99 -62.49 -10.71
CA ALA A 242 -8.20 -63.36 -10.68
C ALA A 242 -9.62 -62.73 -10.70
N LYS A 243 -10.43 -63.23 -11.64
CA LYS A 243 -11.90 -63.09 -11.69
C LYS A 243 -12.54 -63.87 -10.54
N ARG A 244 -13.66 -63.38 -9.99
CA ARG A 244 -14.70 -64.28 -9.46
C ARG A 244 -16.10 -63.69 -9.67
N GLN A 245 -16.90 -64.38 -10.47
CA GLN A 245 -18.34 -64.16 -10.51
C GLN A 245 -18.98 -64.77 -9.26
N THR A 246 -19.87 -64.04 -8.60
CA THR A 246 -20.96 -64.63 -7.82
C THR A 246 -22.27 -63.94 -8.19
N LYS A 247 -23.30 -64.76 -8.42
CA LYS A 247 -24.65 -64.33 -8.82
C LYS A 247 -25.52 -64.12 -7.56
N GLY A 248 -26.55 -63.30 -7.70
CA GLY A 248 -27.67 -63.21 -6.74
C GLY A 248 -27.58 -61.99 -5.82
N THR A 249 -28.68 -61.32 -5.47
CA THR A 249 -30.10 -61.57 -5.80
C THR A 249 -30.88 -60.26 -5.89
N LYS A 250 -32.05 -60.32 -6.54
CA LYS A 250 -33.02 -59.21 -6.64
C LYS A 250 -33.44 -58.72 -5.25
N THR A 251 -33.74 -57.43 -5.11
CA THR A 251 -35.11 -57.00 -4.73
C THR A 251 -35.40 -55.59 -5.23
N ARG A 252 -36.58 -55.48 -5.86
CA ARG A 252 -37.20 -54.30 -6.46
C ARG A 252 -38.12 -53.65 -5.44
N ARG A 253 -38.07 -52.31 -5.30
CA ARG A 253 -39.29 -51.53 -4.96
C ARG A 253 -39.23 -50.12 -5.55
N GLN A 254 -40.28 -49.77 -6.29
CA GLN A 254 -40.56 -48.45 -6.84
C GLN A 254 -41.69 -47.80 -6.04
N ALA A 255 -41.60 -46.48 -5.82
CA ALA A 255 -42.69 -45.51 -5.68
C ALA A 255 -42.01 -44.13 -5.82
N ARG A 256 -42.27 -43.22 -6.77
CA ARG A 256 -43.49 -42.72 -7.47
C ARG A 256 -44.42 -41.87 -6.57
N SER A 257 -44.86 -40.72 -7.14
CA SER A 257 -45.96 -39.83 -6.72
C SER A 257 -45.66 -38.79 -5.61
N GLN A 258 -46.04 -37.49 -5.68
CA GLN A 258 -46.58 -36.63 -6.78
C GLN A 258 -46.06 -35.16 -6.69
N GLN A 259 -46.23 -34.42 -7.80
CA GLN A 259 -46.38 -32.96 -7.95
C GLN A 259 -47.50 -32.34 -7.05
N ALA A 260 -47.27 -31.16 -6.43
CA ALA A 260 -47.80 -29.80 -6.77
C ALA A 260 -49.03 -29.36 -5.90
N PRO A 261 -49.58 -28.11 -5.92
CA PRO A 261 -49.26 -26.91 -6.73
C PRO A 261 -49.25 -25.52 -6.02
N SER A 262 -49.02 -24.48 -6.84
CA SER A 262 -49.23 -23.02 -6.73
C SER A 262 -50.37 -22.42 -5.85
N THR A 263 -50.07 -21.29 -5.20
CA THR A 263 -50.88 -20.04 -5.10
C THR A 263 -49.91 -18.86 -4.94
N ARG A 264 -49.85 -17.78 -5.75
CA ARG A 264 -50.81 -16.78 -6.26
C ARG A 264 -51.20 -15.64 -5.30
N GLY A 265 -50.21 -14.80 -4.97
CA GLY A 265 -50.25 -13.32 -5.03
C GLY A 265 -51.15 -12.47 -4.10
N ARG A 266 -50.60 -11.34 -3.64
CA ARG A 266 -51.34 -10.05 -3.57
C ARG A 266 -50.41 -8.84 -3.53
N SER A 267 -50.93 -7.71 -4.01
CA SER A 267 -50.26 -6.40 -4.09
C SER A 267 -50.87 -5.42 -3.06
N ILE A 268 -50.37 -4.17 -3.00
CA ILE A 268 -50.86 -3.01 -2.21
C ILE A 268 -50.37 -3.08 -0.75
N ARG A 269 -49.85 -2.02 -0.08
CA ARG A 269 -50.02 -0.55 -0.21
C ARG A 269 -48.76 0.22 0.24
N VAL A 270 -48.54 1.43 -0.31
CA VAL A 270 -47.61 2.44 0.22
C VAL A 270 -48.41 3.63 0.78
N PRO A 271 -48.10 4.17 1.98
CA PRO A 271 -48.53 5.50 2.43
C PRO A 271 -47.46 6.58 2.20
N LYS A 272 -47.92 7.82 2.01
CA LYS A 272 -47.08 9.03 1.81
C LYS A 272 -46.37 9.49 3.11
N PRO A 273 -45.28 10.26 3.03
CA PRO A 273 -44.72 10.98 4.17
C PRO A 273 -45.58 12.18 4.57
N ALA A 274 -45.61 12.49 5.87
CA ALA A 274 -46.19 13.72 6.41
C ALA A 274 -45.18 14.88 6.35
N LYS A 275 -45.70 16.12 6.22
CA LYS A 275 -44.98 17.39 6.40
C LYS A 275 -45.48 18.09 7.67
N GLY A 276 -44.64 18.95 8.25
CA GLY A 276 -44.96 19.80 9.40
C GLY A 276 -44.15 19.38 10.62
N THR A 277 -43.47 20.28 11.33
CA THR A 277 -43.33 21.75 11.19
C THR A 277 -41.94 22.17 11.65
#